data_AF-A0A4R2M8Q0-F1
#
_entry.id   AF-A0A4R2M8Q0-F1
#
_cell.length_a   1.000
_cell.length_b   1.000
_cell.length_c   1.000
_cell.angle_alpha   90.00
_cell.angle_beta   90.00
_cell.angle_gamma   90.00
#
_symmetry.space_group_name_H-M   'P 1'
#
loop_
_entity.id
_entity.type
_entity.pdbx_description
1 polymer ?
#
loop_
_entity_poly.entity_id
_entity_poly.type
_entity_poly.pdbx_seq_one_letter_code
_entity_poly.pdbx_strand_id
1 'polypeptide(L)'
;MSKQWNYLASEPFQARYLLVAGLLRRFEHILELGSYKTPLFRFVDDPSKHILAVDPLVFEAEASPTQRSETMDYRCLSLPVFGGRPYALVMLGLDIPLTAKLERLIREAEIVVVEYPEDQQWKRSRQTYDQLVERLSLNVLLQVHFDLDGNDFSRFGNENEWPPRTQRYVRILSARHKTMNETGSLNPFVEPLAEIDTRGSALLNTSFLAEKVFPEAAYEFSHGANKDKNYLGGGLLYYMIPYMQRSRVCVCLGSGGAFVPRMMRQAQRDIGMAGSSRTILVDGNKGGYGRPNWADDQSFFRQAYPDVEVLIADTADGARRLADEGVGIDYLHIDADHSLEGAMADFRNYLPLMRRGALITFHDTRPHAHESVTCWQGVEEIRKMGFEVVNLDQLGSGVALIKFDRPVPTDQAG
;
A
#
# COMPACT_ATOMS: atom_id res chain seq x y z
N MET A 1 16.59 39.89 7.51
CA MET A 1 15.45 39.30 6.78
C MET A 1 14.66 38.45 7.77
N SER A 2 13.33 38.33 7.64
CA SER A 2 12.58 37.38 8.47
C SER A 2 13.01 35.95 8.12
N LYS A 3 13.23 35.11 9.13
CA LYS A 3 13.57 33.71 8.91
C LYS A 3 12.44 33.01 8.13
N GLN A 4 12.81 32.20 7.15
CA GLN A 4 11.87 31.46 6.29
C GLN A 4 11.74 30.00 6.73
N TRP A 5 10.60 29.39 6.37
CA TRP A 5 10.27 27.99 6.66
C TRP A 5 10.34 27.12 5.39
N ASN A 6 11.40 27.26 4.59
CA ASN A 6 11.50 26.65 3.27
C ASN A 6 11.52 25.12 3.30
N TYR A 7 12.08 24.53 4.35
CA TYR A 7 12.09 23.08 4.52
C TYR A 7 10.68 22.46 4.56
N LEU A 8 9.62 23.23 4.87
CA LEU A 8 8.23 22.74 4.85
C LEU A 8 7.75 22.37 3.44
N ALA A 9 8.41 22.89 2.39
CA ALA A 9 8.13 22.54 1.00
C ALA A 9 8.96 21.33 0.51
N SER A 10 9.88 20.82 1.33
CA SER A 10 10.70 19.65 0.98
C SER A 10 9.86 18.37 0.88
N GLU A 11 10.30 17.44 0.03
CA GLU A 11 9.62 16.16 -0.19
C GLU A 11 9.33 15.38 1.11
N PRO A 12 10.27 15.23 2.08
CA PRO A 12 9.95 14.57 3.36
C PRO A 12 8.78 15.23 4.10
N PHE A 13 8.68 16.56 4.04
CA PHE A 13 7.60 17.31 4.68
C PHE A 13 6.29 17.30 3.89
N GLN A 14 6.32 16.98 2.60
CA GLN A 14 5.11 16.79 1.77
C GLN A 14 4.38 15.48 2.12
N ALA A 15 5.06 14.48 2.68
CA ALA A 15 4.44 13.23 3.13
C ALA A 15 3.27 13.46 4.12
N ARG A 16 3.34 14.51 4.95
CA ARG A 16 2.25 14.93 5.85
C ARG A 16 0.99 15.28 5.06
N TYR A 17 1.13 16.01 3.96
CA TYR A 17 0.00 16.40 3.12
C TYR A 17 -0.59 15.19 2.39
N LEU A 18 0.24 14.27 1.89
CA LEU A 18 -0.23 13.01 1.29
C LEU A 18 -1.06 12.17 2.29
N LEU A 19 -0.58 12.05 3.54
CA LEU A 19 -1.34 11.38 4.60
C LEU A 19 -2.69 12.08 4.85
N VAL A 20 -2.67 13.40 5.03
CA VAL A 20 -3.88 14.17 5.36
C VAL A 20 -4.88 14.17 4.20
N ALA A 21 -4.42 14.34 2.96
CA ALA A 21 -5.24 14.17 1.77
C ALA A 21 -5.89 12.78 1.73
N GLY A 22 -5.14 11.73 2.07
CA GLY A 22 -5.64 10.37 2.24
C GLY A 22 -6.72 10.23 3.30
N LEU A 23 -6.49 10.79 4.49
CA LEU A 23 -7.43 10.75 5.62
C LEU A 23 -8.72 11.50 5.33
N LEU A 24 -8.64 12.57 4.53
CA LEU A 24 -9.77 13.46 4.23
C LEU A 24 -10.51 13.12 2.92
N ARG A 25 -10.19 12.00 2.27
CA ARG A 25 -10.80 11.60 0.98
C ARG A 25 -12.33 11.53 0.99
N ARG A 26 -12.98 11.35 2.14
CA ARG A 26 -14.46 11.33 2.23
C ARG A 26 -15.10 12.68 2.55
N PHE A 27 -14.31 13.68 2.93
CA PHE A 27 -14.83 15.02 3.22
C PHE A 27 -14.94 15.80 1.92
N GLU A 28 -16.17 16.21 1.58
CA GLU A 28 -16.44 17.06 0.42
C GLU A 28 -15.91 18.49 0.65
N HIS A 29 -16.01 19.00 1.88
CA HIS A 29 -15.59 20.35 2.24
C HIS A 29 -14.40 20.30 3.21
N ILE A 30 -13.32 21.00 2.87
CA ILE A 30 -12.10 21.05 3.66
C ILE A 30 -11.64 22.50 3.81
N LEU A 31 -11.56 22.96 5.06
CA LEU A 31 -10.95 24.24 5.40
C LEU A 31 -9.52 23.98 5.88
N GLU A 32 -8.54 24.57 5.22
CA GLU A 32 -7.14 24.52 5.63
C GLU A 32 -6.71 25.90 6.15
N LEU A 33 -6.14 25.95 7.36
CA LEU A 33 -5.50 27.13 7.92
C LEU A 33 -3.99 26.91 7.95
N GLY A 34 -3.22 27.80 7.33
CA GLY A 34 -1.76 27.73 7.37
C GLY A 34 -1.12 27.01 6.17
N SER A 35 -1.66 27.18 4.96
CA SER A 35 -1.17 26.53 3.74
C SER A 35 0.20 27.02 3.26
N TYR A 36 0.69 28.17 3.74
CA TYR A 36 1.92 28.86 3.36
C TYR A 36 2.35 28.63 1.89
N LYS A 37 3.30 27.72 1.62
CA LYS A 37 3.81 27.41 0.28
C LYS A 37 3.20 26.18 -0.38
N THR A 38 2.47 25.37 0.38
CA THR A 38 2.09 24.01 0.00
C THR A 38 0.64 23.74 0.39
N PRO A 39 -0.35 24.31 -0.32
CA PRO A 39 -1.75 24.05 0.00
C PRO A 39 -2.14 22.59 -0.23
N LEU A 40 -3.04 22.08 0.61
CA LEU A 40 -3.48 20.69 0.62
C LEU A 40 -4.07 20.22 -0.71
N PHE A 41 -4.77 21.09 -1.43
CA PHE A 41 -5.39 20.73 -2.72
C PHE A 41 -4.37 20.29 -3.78
N ARG A 42 -3.07 20.59 -3.62
CA ARG A 42 -2.02 20.05 -4.52
C ARG A 42 -1.81 18.55 -4.40
N PHE A 43 -2.39 17.92 -3.36
CA PHE A 43 -2.29 16.49 -3.09
C PHE A 43 -3.65 15.79 -3.20
N VAL A 44 -4.67 16.47 -3.75
CA VAL A 44 -6.03 15.98 -3.85
C VAL A 44 -6.50 16.08 -5.30
N ASP A 45 -6.52 14.94 -5.99
CA ASP A 45 -6.87 14.86 -7.43
C ASP A 45 -8.38 14.84 -7.71
N ASP A 46 -9.23 15.04 -6.69
CA ASP A 46 -10.70 15.01 -6.82
C ASP A 46 -11.29 16.42 -6.97
N PRO A 47 -11.68 16.85 -8.19
CA PRO A 47 -12.16 18.20 -8.45
C PRO A 47 -13.53 18.51 -7.83
N SER A 48 -14.28 17.49 -7.39
CA SER A 48 -15.57 17.68 -6.72
C SER A 48 -15.43 18.21 -5.29
N LYS A 49 -14.23 18.15 -4.72
CA LYS A 49 -13.96 18.66 -3.36
C LYS A 49 -13.87 20.18 -3.33
N HIS A 50 -14.48 20.74 -2.30
CA HIS A 50 -14.41 22.14 -1.94
C HIS A 50 -13.30 22.35 -0.91
N ILE A 51 -12.11 22.74 -1.37
CA ILE A 51 -10.95 22.99 -0.50
C ILE A 51 -10.66 24.48 -0.49
N LEU A 52 -10.81 25.09 0.68
CA LEU A 52 -10.44 26.49 0.93
C LEU A 52 -9.22 26.52 1.83
N ALA A 53 -8.09 26.96 1.29
CA ALA A 53 -6.88 27.20 2.05
C ALA A 53 -6.76 28.69 2.40
N VAL A 54 -6.54 29.05 3.66
CA VAL A 54 -6.31 30.45 4.07
C VAL A 54 -5.00 30.60 4.82
N ASP A 55 -4.25 31.62 4.43
CA ASP A 55 -2.98 31.99 5.06
C ASP A 55 -2.65 33.46 4.69
N PRO A 56 -2.20 34.31 5.62
CA PRO A 56 -1.78 35.67 5.30
C PRO A 56 -0.59 35.76 4.33
N LEU A 57 0.18 34.67 4.19
CA LEU A 57 1.43 34.59 3.43
C LEU A 57 1.34 33.62 2.24
N VAL A 58 0.19 33.00 1.99
CA VAL A 58 0.02 32.20 0.76
C VAL A 58 0.00 33.13 -0.43
N PHE A 59 0.70 32.75 -1.50
CA PHE A 59 0.53 33.36 -2.80
C PHE A 59 -0.76 32.80 -3.40
N GLU A 60 -1.70 33.66 -3.81
CA GLU A 60 -2.97 33.22 -4.42
C GLU A 60 -2.70 32.14 -5.47
N ALA A 61 -3.27 30.96 -5.21
CA ALA A 61 -3.12 29.77 -6.03
C ALA A 61 -4.51 29.16 -6.17
N GLU A 62 -5.04 29.24 -7.38
CA GLU A 62 -6.32 28.61 -7.74
C GLU A 62 -6.01 27.39 -8.60
N ALA A 63 -6.38 26.20 -8.11
CA ALA A 63 -6.36 24.98 -8.91
C ALA A 63 -7.68 24.84 -9.68
N SER A 64 -8.79 25.22 -9.04
CA SER A 64 -10.12 25.26 -9.63
C SER A 64 -11.03 26.20 -8.82
N PRO A 65 -12.25 26.53 -9.30
CA PRO A 65 -13.21 27.31 -8.52
C PRO A 65 -13.56 26.70 -7.15
N THR A 66 -13.44 25.37 -7.03
CA THR A 66 -13.73 24.60 -5.81
C THR A 66 -12.48 24.37 -4.95
N GLN A 67 -11.27 24.53 -5.51
CA GLN A 67 -10.00 24.29 -4.83
C GLN A 67 -9.06 25.50 -4.98
N ARG A 68 -8.99 26.33 -3.93
CA ARG A 68 -8.26 27.60 -4.00
C ARG A 68 -7.63 27.99 -2.67
N SER A 69 -6.63 28.85 -2.74
CA SER A 69 -6.14 29.60 -1.59
C SER A 69 -6.61 31.04 -1.60
N GLU A 70 -6.86 31.59 -0.42
CA GLU A 70 -7.14 33.02 -0.24
C GLU A 70 -6.11 33.63 0.71
N THR A 71 -5.47 34.72 0.27
CA THR A 71 -4.47 35.44 1.06
C THR A 71 -5.14 36.28 2.14
N MET A 72 -5.49 35.64 3.25
CA MET A 72 -6.13 36.30 4.38
C MET A 72 -5.82 35.62 5.72
N ASP A 73 -6.04 36.38 6.79
CA ASP A 73 -6.05 35.82 8.14
C ASP A 73 -7.36 35.06 8.38
N TYR A 74 -7.29 33.87 8.98
CA TYR A 74 -8.48 33.06 9.31
C TYR A 74 -9.50 33.84 10.17
N ARG A 75 -9.05 34.84 10.94
CA ARG A 75 -9.91 35.73 11.73
C ARG A 75 -10.84 36.58 10.86
N CYS A 76 -10.58 36.69 9.57
CA CYS A 76 -11.41 37.39 8.59
C CYS A 76 -12.44 36.49 7.89
N LEU A 77 -12.37 35.16 8.05
CA LEU A 77 -13.29 34.21 7.39
C LEU A 77 -14.77 34.52 7.68
N SER A 78 -15.62 34.58 6.67
CA SER A 78 -17.06 34.68 6.92
C SER A 78 -17.60 33.37 7.49
N LEU A 79 -18.49 33.47 8.48
CA LEU A 79 -19.18 32.33 9.08
C LEU A 79 -20.67 32.37 8.71
N PRO A 80 -21.32 31.22 8.46
CA PRO A 80 -20.75 29.87 8.52
C PRO A 80 -19.86 29.55 7.31
N VAL A 81 -18.79 28.78 7.54
CA VAL A 81 -17.91 28.31 6.44
C VAL A 81 -18.71 27.35 5.56
N PHE A 82 -18.47 27.37 4.24
CA PHE A 82 -19.16 26.53 3.26
C PHE A 82 -20.71 26.60 3.35
N GLY A 83 -21.25 27.74 3.77
CA GLY A 83 -22.70 27.90 3.94
C GLY A 83 -23.30 27.01 5.03
N GLY A 84 -22.49 26.54 6.00
CA GLY A 84 -22.93 25.67 7.10
C GLY A 84 -22.89 24.18 6.78
N ARG A 85 -22.37 23.79 5.61
CA ARG A 85 -22.16 22.38 5.27
C ARG A 85 -21.09 21.74 6.17
N PRO A 86 -21.17 20.43 6.44
CA PRO A 86 -20.15 19.72 7.20
C PRO A 86 -18.78 19.81 6.53
N TYR A 87 -17.73 20.03 7.33
CA TYR A 87 -16.37 20.17 6.83
C TYR A 87 -15.33 19.58 7.78
N ALA A 88 -14.16 19.23 7.23
CA ALA A 88 -12.95 18.95 7.98
C ALA A 88 -12.08 20.20 8.08
N LEU A 89 -11.46 20.42 9.24
CA LEU A 89 -10.51 21.51 9.48
C LEU A 89 -9.08 20.96 9.49
N VAL A 90 -8.16 21.62 8.79
CA VAL A 90 -6.75 21.21 8.68
C VAL A 90 -5.84 22.34 9.12
N MET A 91 -4.86 22.02 9.97
CA MET A 91 -3.83 22.95 10.45
C MET A 91 -2.48 22.22 10.48
N LEU A 92 -1.67 22.36 9.43
CA LEU A 92 -0.36 21.70 9.34
C LEU A 92 0.77 22.66 9.70
N GLY A 93 1.42 22.42 10.83
CA GLY A 93 2.45 23.31 11.38
C GLY A 93 1.87 24.34 12.34
N LEU A 94 1.07 23.90 13.31
CA LEU A 94 0.33 24.73 14.25
C LEU A 94 1.23 25.81 14.90
N ASP A 95 1.05 27.06 14.47
CA ASP A 95 1.61 28.25 15.11
C ASP A 95 0.67 29.46 14.91
N ILE A 96 -0.60 29.26 15.27
CA ILE A 96 -1.65 30.29 15.18
C ILE A 96 -2.18 30.65 16.58
N PRO A 97 -2.61 31.90 16.81
CA PRO A 97 -3.18 32.28 18.09
C PRO A 97 -4.52 31.58 18.35
N LEU A 98 -4.75 31.13 19.59
CA LEU A 98 -6.08 30.71 20.04
C LEU A 98 -7.02 31.92 20.13
N THR A 99 -8.14 31.87 19.42
CA THR A 99 -9.18 32.90 19.45
C THR A 99 -10.55 32.26 19.53
N ALA A 100 -11.56 33.00 20.00
CA ALA A 100 -12.95 32.53 20.00
C ALA A 100 -13.43 32.07 18.61
N LYS A 101 -12.90 32.67 17.53
CA LYS A 101 -13.19 32.27 16.16
C LYS A 101 -12.58 30.91 15.80
N LEU A 102 -11.32 30.67 16.18
CA LEU A 102 -10.69 29.36 16.00
C LEU A 102 -11.43 28.29 16.80
N GLU A 103 -11.79 28.58 18.05
CA GLU A 103 -12.58 27.67 18.89
C GLU A 103 -13.92 27.33 18.25
N ARG A 104 -14.61 28.32 17.66
CA ARG A 104 -15.85 28.10 16.91
C ARG A 104 -15.64 27.22 15.68
N LEU A 105 -14.61 27.50 14.87
CA LEU A 105 -14.28 26.69 13.68
C LEU A 105 -13.99 25.23 14.05
N ILE A 106 -13.32 24.98 15.18
CA ILE A 106 -13.02 23.63 15.67
C ILE A 106 -14.28 22.90 16.13
N ARG A 107 -15.20 23.59 16.82
CA ARG A 107 -16.47 22.99 17.28
C ARG A 107 -17.45 22.71 16.13
N GLU A 108 -17.43 23.55 15.10
CA GLU A 108 -18.28 23.41 13.91
C GLU A 108 -17.75 22.36 12.91
N ALA A 109 -16.46 22.04 12.95
CA ALA A 109 -15.88 20.97 12.13
C ALA A 109 -16.35 19.58 12.59
N GLU A 110 -16.43 18.63 11.65
CA GLU A 110 -16.68 17.22 11.97
C GLU A 110 -15.43 16.59 12.61
N ILE A 111 -14.28 16.84 11.99
CA ILE A 111 -12.96 16.47 12.50
C ILE A 111 -11.98 17.62 12.30
N VAL A 112 -10.94 17.62 13.12
CA VAL A 112 -9.83 18.57 13.04
C VAL A 112 -8.53 17.80 12.93
N VAL A 113 -7.78 18.06 11.87
CA VAL A 113 -6.44 17.53 11.67
C VAL A 113 -5.44 18.61 12.07
N VAL A 114 -4.63 18.31 13.08
CA VAL A 114 -3.61 19.22 13.59
C VAL A 114 -2.25 18.55 13.47
N GLU A 115 -1.28 19.25 12.92
CA GLU A 115 0.12 18.85 12.98
C GLU A 115 0.97 19.90 13.67
N TYR A 116 1.89 19.44 14.52
CA TYR A 116 2.86 20.29 15.19
C TYR A 116 4.21 19.55 15.37
N PRO A 117 5.33 20.29 15.46
CA PRO A 117 6.60 19.71 15.83
C PRO A 117 6.66 19.41 17.33
N GLU A 118 7.26 18.28 17.69
CA GLU A 118 7.72 18.05 19.06
C GLU A 118 9.16 18.54 19.15
N ASP A 119 9.32 19.75 19.69
CA ASP A 119 10.61 20.42 19.80
C ASP A 119 10.82 20.84 21.24
N GLN A 120 11.90 20.34 21.85
CA GLN A 120 12.24 20.64 23.24
C GLN A 120 12.51 22.13 23.48
N GLN A 121 12.96 22.86 22.45
CA GLN A 121 13.29 24.28 22.49
C GLN A 121 12.09 25.15 22.10
N TRP A 122 11.20 24.66 21.23
CA TRP A 122 10.02 25.39 20.77
C TRP A 122 8.72 24.73 21.19
N LYS A 123 8.37 24.97 22.45
CA LYS A 123 7.20 24.36 23.10
C LYS A 123 5.87 25.00 22.70
N ARG A 124 5.90 26.15 22.00
CA ARG A 124 4.71 26.97 21.72
C ARG A 124 3.62 26.19 20.97
N SER A 125 3.98 25.47 19.90
CA SER A 125 3.03 24.70 19.10
C SER A 125 2.39 23.57 19.93
N ARG A 126 3.20 22.86 20.73
CA ARG A 126 2.72 21.82 21.65
C ARG A 126 1.79 22.39 22.72
N GLN A 127 2.17 23.49 23.36
CA GLN A 127 1.32 24.18 24.35
C GLN A 127 0.00 24.65 23.75
N THR A 128 0.03 25.17 22.52
CA THR A 128 -1.18 25.57 21.79
C THR A 128 -2.09 24.37 21.55
N TYR A 129 -1.53 23.24 21.11
CA TYR A 129 -2.27 21.99 20.94
C TYR A 129 -2.88 21.48 22.25
N ASP A 130 -2.09 21.41 23.33
CA ASP A 130 -2.56 20.91 24.63
C ASP A 130 -3.71 21.79 25.15
N GLN A 131 -3.59 23.12 25.01
CA GLN A 131 -4.66 24.07 25.35
C GLN A 131 -5.91 23.88 24.49
N LEU A 132 -5.77 23.61 23.19
CA LEU A 132 -6.92 23.35 22.30
C LEU A 132 -7.67 22.10 22.74
N VAL A 133 -6.95 21.00 22.98
CA VAL A 133 -7.53 19.72 23.39
C VAL A 133 -8.25 19.87 24.72
N GLU A 134 -7.61 20.48 25.72
CA GLU A 134 -8.16 20.66 27.06
C GLU A 134 -9.37 21.61 27.05
N ARG A 135 -9.21 22.83 26.52
CA ARG A 135 -10.25 23.87 26.58
C ARG A 135 -11.49 23.51 25.77
N LEU A 136 -11.34 22.74 24.69
CA LEU A 136 -12.44 22.35 23.82
C LEU A 136 -12.95 20.93 24.10
N SER A 137 -12.31 20.21 25.03
CA SER A 137 -12.61 18.82 25.38
C SER A 137 -12.63 17.92 24.15
N LEU A 138 -11.60 18.03 23.31
CA LEU A 138 -11.49 17.27 22.07
C LEU A 138 -11.07 15.83 22.36
N ASN A 139 -11.68 14.88 21.67
CA ASN A 139 -11.22 13.50 21.66
C ASN A 139 -10.10 13.38 20.63
N VAL A 140 -8.99 12.77 21.01
CA VAL A 140 -7.94 12.36 20.07
C VAL A 140 -8.36 11.03 19.44
N LEU A 141 -8.71 11.06 18.16
CA LEU A 141 -9.21 9.89 17.44
C LEU A 141 -8.08 9.06 16.83
N LEU A 142 -7.04 9.74 16.32
CA LEU A 142 -5.87 9.11 15.71
C LEU A 142 -4.62 9.95 15.97
N GLN A 143 -3.49 9.27 16.10
CA GLN A 143 -2.17 9.86 16.22
C GLN A 143 -1.21 9.17 15.25
N VAL A 144 -0.51 9.99 14.46
CA VAL A 144 0.62 9.55 13.63
C VAL A 144 1.84 10.35 14.05
N HIS A 145 2.97 9.67 14.18
CA HIS A 145 4.28 10.26 14.45
C HIS A 145 5.14 10.09 13.19
N PHE A 146 5.62 11.21 12.65
CA PHE A 146 6.62 11.23 11.61
C PHE A 146 7.97 11.51 12.25
N ASP A 147 8.87 10.55 12.09
CA ASP A 147 10.29 10.74 12.30
C ASP A 147 10.93 11.03 10.94
N LEU A 148 11.26 12.28 10.69
CA LEU A 148 11.93 12.72 9.47
C LEU A 148 13.45 12.87 9.65
N ASP A 149 14.01 12.37 10.76
CA ASP A 149 15.46 12.36 10.95
C ASP A 149 16.16 11.52 9.89
N GLY A 150 17.43 11.86 9.62
CA GLY A 150 18.24 11.19 8.60
C GLY A 150 17.98 11.63 7.15
N ASN A 151 16.98 12.49 6.89
CA ASN A 151 16.79 13.11 5.58
C ASN A 151 17.78 14.26 5.34
N ASP A 152 18.16 14.48 4.08
CA ASP A 152 19.06 15.59 3.70
C ASP A 152 18.30 16.93 3.61
N PHE A 153 18.59 17.82 4.55
CA PHE A 153 18.09 19.20 4.58
C PHE A 153 19.20 20.24 4.41
N SER A 154 20.39 19.86 3.91
CA SER A 154 21.55 20.74 3.77
C SER A 154 21.23 22.04 3.01
N ARG A 155 20.36 21.95 1.99
CA ARG A 155 19.86 23.12 1.22
C ARG A 155 19.03 24.13 2.01
N PHE A 156 18.58 23.77 3.22
CA PHE A 156 17.74 24.60 4.11
C PHE A 156 18.50 25.08 5.37
N GLY A 157 19.83 24.97 5.37
CA GLY A 157 20.69 25.31 6.51
C GLY A 157 21.25 26.73 6.52
N ASN A 158 20.77 27.63 5.65
CA ASN A 158 21.29 28.99 5.51
C ASN A 158 20.88 29.91 6.69
N GLU A 159 21.61 31.00 6.94
CA GLU A 159 21.39 31.92 8.09
C GLU A 159 19.96 32.50 8.18
N ASN A 160 19.26 32.60 7.04
CA ASN A 160 17.90 33.11 6.94
C ASN A 160 16.82 32.03 7.04
N GLU A 161 17.14 30.81 7.45
CA GLU A 161 16.19 29.69 7.58
C GLU A 161 16.05 29.20 9.03
N TRP A 162 14.85 28.75 9.38
CA TRP A 162 14.68 27.97 10.60
C TRP A 162 15.15 26.54 10.38
N PRO A 163 15.83 25.91 11.37
CA PRO A 163 16.23 24.52 11.24
C PRO A 163 15.00 23.62 11.05
N PRO A 164 15.12 22.56 10.23
CA PRO A 164 14.07 21.56 10.10
C PRO A 164 13.75 20.96 11.47
N ARG A 165 12.45 20.85 11.77
CA ARG A 165 11.97 20.15 12.95
C ARG A 165 11.41 18.82 12.49
N THR A 166 12.19 17.78 12.61
CA THR A 166 11.97 16.49 11.95
C THR A 166 10.95 15.62 12.68
N GLN A 167 10.79 15.81 13.99
CA GLN A 167 9.82 15.10 14.81
C GLN A 167 8.45 15.78 14.73
N ARG A 168 7.52 15.21 13.93
CA ARG A 168 6.18 15.78 13.71
C ARG A 168 5.08 14.85 14.18
N TYR A 169 4.07 15.43 14.80
CA TYR A 169 2.90 14.69 15.23
C TYR A 169 1.66 15.20 14.51
N VAL A 170 1.02 14.31 13.75
CA VAL A 170 -0.31 14.54 13.17
C VAL A 170 -1.34 13.94 14.12
N ARG A 171 -2.37 14.71 14.43
CA ARG A 171 -3.47 14.32 15.32
C ARG A 171 -4.79 14.56 14.60
N ILE A 172 -5.66 13.56 14.62
CA ILE A 172 -7.07 13.74 14.25
C ILE A 172 -7.85 13.88 15.54
N LEU A 173 -8.58 14.98 15.66
CA LEU A 173 -9.34 15.38 16.83
C LEU A 173 -10.81 15.52 16.46
N SER A 174 -11.71 15.35 17.41
CA SER A 174 -13.11 15.75 17.24
C SER A 174 -13.74 16.21 18.54
N ALA A 175 -14.56 17.25 18.46
CA ALA A 175 -15.46 17.66 19.54
C ALA A 175 -16.75 16.84 19.55
N ARG A 176 -17.05 16.11 18.47
CA ARG A 176 -18.33 15.41 18.23
C ARG A 176 -18.21 13.91 18.39
N HIS A 177 -17.11 13.35 17.90
CA HIS A 177 -16.86 11.92 17.87
C HIS A 177 -15.86 11.54 18.96
N LYS A 178 -16.04 10.37 19.56
CA LYS A 178 -15.12 9.77 20.52
C LYS A 178 -14.13 8.82 19.88
N THR A 179 -14.51 8.23 18.74
CA THR A 179 -13.71 7.24 18.02
C THR A 179 -13.69 7.54 16.51
N MET A 180 -12.68 7.03 15.79
CA MET A 180 -12.62 7.10 14.32
C MET A 180 -13.79 6.37 13.63
N ASN A 181 -14.48 5.45 14.31
CA ASN A 181 -15.63 4.74 13.73
C ASN A 181 -16.86 5.64 13.63
N GLU A 182 -17.02 6.57 14.58
CA GLU A 182 -18.18 7.45 14.67
C GLU A 182 -18.19 8.56 13.61
N THR A 183 -17.07 8.83 12.95
CA THR A 183 -16.96 9.89 11.94
C THR A 183 -17.56 9.48 10.59
N GLY A 184 -18.00 8.23 10.42
CA GLY A 184 -18.38 7.67 9.10
C GLY A 184 -17.21 7.61 8.10
N SER A 185 -16.02 8.05 8.50
CA SER A 185 -14.82 8.20 7.68
C SER A 185 -13.85 7.02 7.86
N LEU A 186 -14.37 5.82 8.12
CA LEU A 186 -13.56 4.60 8.13
C LEU A 186 -12.75 4.51 6.82
N ASN A 187 -11.45 4.76 7.00
CA ASN A 187 -10.26 4.33 6.29
C ASN A 187 -10.49 3.56 4.96
N PRO A 188 -9.96 3.99 3.79
CA PRO A 188 -9.96 3.14 2.59
C PRO A 188 -9.00 1.93 2.66
N PHE A 189 -8.17 1.77 3.70
CA PHE A 189 -7.57 0.47 4.01
C PHE A 189 -8.56 -0.51 4.67
N VAL A 190 -9.76 -0.02 5.03
CA VAL A 190 -10.89 -0.76 5.58
C VAL A 190 -12.17 -0.16 4.99
N GLU A 191 -12.35 -0.23 3.67
CA GLU A 191 -13.71 -0.59 3.27
C GLU A 191 -13.97 -1.93 3.97
N PRO A 192 -15.02 -2.10 4.77
CA PRO A 192 -15.54 -3.44 4.93
C PRO A 192 -15.99 -3.81 3.51
N LEU A 193 -15.09 -4.49 2.79
CA LEU A 193 -15.50 -5.56 1.90
C LEU A 193 -16.65 -6.25 2.62
N ALA A 194 -17.81 -6.30 1.93
CA ALA A 194 -19.07 -6.85 2.41
C ALA A 194 -18.84 -7.74 3.64
N GLU A 195 -19.13 -7.24 4.84
CA GLU A 195 -18.75 -7.86 6.13
C GLU A 195 -17.69 -8.97 6.01
N ILE A 196 -16.39 -8.63 6.01
CA ILE A 196 -15.38 -9.68 6.17
C ILE A 196 -15.67 -10.33 7.51
N ASP A 197 -16.17 -11.57 7.47
CA ASP A 197 -16.39 -12.38 8.65
C ASP A 197 -15.03 -12.73 9.27
N THR A 198 -14.52 -11.79 10.07
CA THR A 198 -13.24 -11.92 10.80
C THR A 198 -13.27 -13.02 11.85
N ARG A 199 -14.40 -13.71 12.04
CA ARG A 199 -14.57 -14.77 13.05
C ARG A 199 -13.98 -16.11 12.63
N GLY A 200 -13.45 -16.28 11.41
CA GLY A 200 -12.79 -17.55 11.05
C GLY A 200 -11.95 -17.65 9.77
N SER A 201 -11.96 -16.68 8.84
CA SER A 201 -11.40 -16.91 7.48
C SER A 201 -10.17 -16.10 7.08
N ALA A 202 -9.62 -15.24 7.95
CA ALA A 202 -8.49 -14.38 7.58
C ALA A 202 -7.17 -15.17 7.59
N LEU A 203 -6.30 -14.93 6.59
CA LEU A 203 -5.03 -15.66 6.47
C LEU A 203 -4.14 -15.61 7.72
N LEU A 204 -4.09 -14.48 8.45
CA LEU A 204 -3.26 -14.36 9.66
C LEU A 204 -3.87 -15.02 10.91
N ASN A 205 -5.08 -15.58 10.81
CA ASN A 205 -5.67 -16.37 11.88
C ASN A 205 -4.96 -17.73 11.96
N THR A 206 -4.35 -18.02 13.11
CA THR A 206 -3.57 -19.26 13.31
C THR A 206 -4.40 -20.53 13.19
N SER A 207 -5.68 -20.51 13.59
CA SER A 207 -6.61 -21.64 13.38
C SER A 207 -6.92 -21.81 11.90
N PHE A 208 -7.15 -20.70 11.17
CA PHE A 208 -7.35 -20.76 9.72
C PHE A 208 -6.11 -21.33 9.01
N LEU A 209 -4.91 -20.92 9.40
CA LEU A 209 -3.69 -21.48 8.84
C LEU A 209 -3.60 -23.00 9.04
N ALA A 210 -3.87 -23.46 10.26
CA ALA A 210 -3.85 -24.88 10.62
C ALA A 210 -4.90 -25.69 9.83
N GLU A 211 -6.10 -25.13 9.63
CA GLU A 211 -7.25 -25.85 9.09
C GLU A 211 -7.42 -25.69 7.58
N LYS A 212 -6.95 -24.59 7.00
CA LYS A 212 -7.27 -24.13 5.64
C LYS A 212 -6.05 -23.90 4.77
N VAL A 213 -4.84 -23.72 5.32
CA VAL A 213 -3.64 -23.43 4.51
C VAL A 213 -2.65 -24.58 4.53
N PHE A 214 -2.29 -25.08 5.71
CA PHE A 214 -1.21 -26.04 5.88
C PHE A 214 -1.54 -27.53 5.70
N PRO A 215 -2.79 -28.01 5.79
CA PRO A 215 -3.07 -29.42 5.51
C PRO A 215 -2.61 -29.80 4.11
N GLU A 216 -1.85 -30.88 3.96
CA GLU A 216 -1.36 -31.35 2.66
C GLU A 216 -0.46 -30.35 1.89
N ALA A 217 0.03 -29.29 2.53
CA ALA A 217 0.92 -28.32 1.90
C ALA A 217 2.37 -28.84 1.91
N ALA A 218 2.72 -29.76 1.01
CA ALA A 218 4.11 -30.16 0.79
C ALA A 218 4.95 -29.00 0.21
N TYR A 219 6.23 -28.95 0.62
CA TYR A 219 7.22 -27.94 0.20
C TYR A 219 6.93 -26.50 0.66
N GLU A 220 6.06 -26.31 1.66
CA GLU A 220 5.80 -25.00 2.26
C GLU A 220 7.06 -24.37 2.87
N PHE A 221 7.99 -25.19 3.37
CA PHE A 221 9.22 -24.73 4.00
C PHE A 221 10.19 -24.10 3.00
N SER A 222 10.21 -24.53 1.74
CA SER A 222 11.02 -23.90 0.68
C SER A 222 10.53 -22.49 0.37
N HIS A 223 9.30 -22.17 0.76
CA HIS A 223 8.70 -20.85 0.65
C HIS A 223 8.83 -20.03 1.94
N GLY A 224 9.58 -20.52 2.93
CA GLY A 224 9.83 -19.84 4.21
C GLY A 224 8.73 -20.01 5.24
N ALA A 225 7.77 -20.93 5.04
CA ALA A 225 6.74 -21.26 6.00
C ALA A 225 7.13 -22.43 6.92
N ASN A 226 6.39 -22.62 8.01
CA ASN A 226 6.51 -23.75 8.92
C ASN A 226 5.11 -24.19 9.35
N LYS A 227 4.62 -25.28 8.75
CA LYS A 227 3.28 -25.81 9.03
C LYS A 227 3.11 -26.31 10.45
N ASP A 228 4.14 -26.92 11.04
CA ASP A 228 4.09 -27.47 12.41
C ASP A 228 3.92 -26.37 13.47
N LYS A 229 4.23 -25.11 13.10
CA LYS A 229 4.08 -23.92 13.93
C LYS A 229 2.98 -22.99 13.47
N ASN A 230 2.22 -23.35 12.44
CA ASN A 230 1.25 -22.47 11.78
C ASN A 230 1.86 -21.10 11.45
N TYR A 231 3.12 -21.08 11.02
CA TYR A 231 3.87 -19.86 10.78
C TYR A 231 4.08 -19.68 9.27
N LEU A 232 3.56 -18.61 8.70
CA LEU A 232 3.71 -18.35 7.26
C LEU A 232 5.13 -17.92 6.89
N GLY A 233 5.84 -17.18 7.76
CA GLY A 233 7.15 -16.61 7.47
C GLY A 233 7.22 -15.96 6.08
N GLY A 234 8.15 -16.42 5.25
CA GLY A 234 8.30 -15.94 3.87
C GLY A 234 7.10 -16.22 2.96
N GLY A 235 6.28 -17.22 3.31
CA GLY A 235 5.06 -17.58 2.60
C GLY A 235 4.05 -16.43 2.54
N LEU A 236 4.12 -15.48 3.49
CA LEU A 236 3.27 -14.30 3.51
C LEU A 236 3.43 -13.42 2.25
N LEU A 237 4.62 -13.45 1.62
CA LEU A 237 4.91 -12.71 0.40
C LEU A 237 3.91 -13.04 -0.72
N TYR A 238 3.61 -14.33 -0.92
CA TYR A 238 2.75 -14.81 -1.99
C TYR A 238 1.27 -14.42 -1.82
N TYR A 239 0.87 -14.08 -0.60
CA TYR A 239 -0.43 -13.48 -0.31
C TYR A 239 -0.39 -11.96 -0.45
N MET A 240 0.65 -11.33 0.09
CA MET A 240 0.79 -9.88 0.10
C MET A 240 0.77 -9.28 -1.30
N ILE A 241 1.40 -9.91 -2.29
CA ILE A 241 1.43 -9.41 -3.66
C ILE A 241 0.00 -9.26 -4.22
N PRO A 242 -0.82 -10.33 -4.33
CA PRO A 242 -2.19 -10.21 -4.81
C PRO A 242 -3.08 -9.34 -3.93
N TYR A 243 -2.84 -9.33 -2.61
CA TYR A 243 -3.57 -8.46 -1.68
C TYR A 243 -3.31 -6.97 -1.95
N MET A 244 -2.04 -6.57 -2.07
CA MET A 244 -1.63 -5.17 -2.25
C MET A 244 -1.90 -4.67 -3.67
N GLN A 245 -1.64 -5.49 -4.69
CA GLN A 245 -1.84 -5.12 -6.09
C GLN A 245 -3.30 -5.30 -6.55
N ARG A 246 -4.16 -5.92 -5.72
CA ARG A 246 -5.50 -6.36 -6.12
C ARG A 246 -5.46 -7.19 -7.41
N SER A 247 -4.49 -8.09 -7.53
CA SER A 247 -4.23 -8.89 -8.73
C SER A 247 -5.46 -9.69 -9.11
N ARG A 248 -6.03 -9.41 -10.28
CA ARG A 248 -7.24 -10.07 -10.78
C ARG A 248 -6.92 -11.42 -11.39
N VAL A 249 -5.75 -11.59 -11.99
CA VAL A 249 -5.29 -12.86 -12.55
C VAL A 249 -3.93 -13.21 -11.97
N CYS A 250 -3.92 -14.23 -11.12
CA CYS A 250 -2.71 -14.81 -10.56
C CYS A 250 -2.44 -16.16 -11.25
N VAL A 251 -1.22 -16.39 -11.70
CA VAL A 251 -0.80 -17.66 -12.30
C VAL A 251 0.35 -18.24 -11.50
N CYS A 252 0.22 -19.51 -11.10
CA CYS A 252 1.26 -20.28 -10.42
C CYS A 252 1.73 -21.40 -11.34
N LEU A 253 3.03 -21.45 -11.64
CA LEU A 253 3.66 -22.52 -12.41
C LEU A 253 4.39 -23.44 -11.44
N GLY A 254 4.01 -24.71 -11.42
CA GLY A 254 4.49 -25.66 -10.42
C GLY A 254 3.75 -25.51 -9.10
N SER A 255 3.40 -26.64 -8.51
CA SER A 255 2.48 -26.66 -7.38
C SER A 255 3.09 -27.17 -6.08
N GLY A 256 3.95 -28.19 -6.13
CA GLY A 256 4.24 -29.02 -4.96
C GLY A 256 2.95 -29.48 -4.27
N GLY A 257 2.77 -29.10 -3.00
CA GLY A 257 1.51 -29.31 -2.26
C GLY A 257 0.44 -28.23 -2.48
N ALA A 258 0.57 -27.43 -3.53
CA ALA A 258 -0.26 -26.26 -3.84
C ALA A 258 -0.25 -25.18 -2.75
N PHE A 259 0.88 -24.93 -2.07
CA PHE A 259 0.95 -23.89 -1.03
C PHE A 259 0.75 -22.47 -1.60
N VAL A 260 1.52 -22.06 -2.60
CA VAL A 260 1.45 -20.72 -3.21
C VAL A 260 0.09 -20.37 -3.83
N PRO A 261 -0.57 -21.24 -4.64
CA PRO A 261 -1.87 -20.90 -5.20
C PRO A 261 -2.95 -20.72 -4.11
N ARG A 262 -2.83 -21.39 -2.95
CA ARG A 262 -3.70 -21.13 -1.79
C ARG A 262 -3.48 -19.71 -1.26
N MET A 263 -2.23 -19.26 -1.13
CA MET A 263 -1.90 -17.90 -0.69
C MET A 263 -2.48 -16.85 -1.65
N MET A 264 -2.30 -17.06 -2.95
CA MET A 264 -2.85 -16.17 -3.98
C MET A 264 -4.37 -16.11 -3.91
N ARG A 265 -5.03 -17.27 -3.83
CA ARG A 265 -6.49 -17.32 -3.82
C ARG A 265 -7.07 -16.79 -2.51
N GLN A 266 -6.43 -17.07 -1.38
CA GLN A 266 -6.87 -16.54 -0.11
C GLN A 266 -6.75 -15.02 -0.07
N ALA A 267 -5.71 -14.43 -0.66
CA ALA A 267 -5.62 -12.98 -0.82
C ALA A 267 -6.81 -12.40 -1.57
N GLN A 268 -7.17 -13.00 -2.71
CA GLN A 268 -8.33 -12.59 -3.51
C GLN A 268 -9.66 -12.73 -2.76
N ARG A 269 -9.82 -13.80 -1.95
CA ARG A 269 -10.99 -14.00 -1.09
C ARG A 269 -11.06 -12.96 0.02
N ASP A 270 -9.96 -12.74 0.72
CA ASP A 270 -9.87 -11.80 1.83
C ASP A 270 -10.09 -10.35 1.37
N ILE A 271 -9.68 -10.00 0.13
CA ILE A 271 -9.99 -8.68 -0.47
C ILE A 271 -11.35 -8.63 -1.20
N GLY A 272 -12.21 -9.63 -1.03
CA GLY A 272 -13.57 -9.69 -1.60
C GLY A 272 -13.64 -9.68 -3.12
N MET A 273 -12.59 -10.14 -3.80
CA MET A 273 -12.50 -10.17 -5.27
C MET A 273 -12.65 -11.57 -5.87
N ALA A 274 -12.83 -12.61 -5.06
CA ALA A 274 -12.92 -14.00 -5.51
C ALA A 274 -13.91 -14.24 -6.66
N GLY A 275 -15.04 -13.53 -6.70
CA GLY A 275 -16.04 -13.66 -7.77
C GLY A 275 -15.70 -12.95 -9.08
N SER A 276 -14.64 -12.14 -9.12
CA SER A 276 -14.24 -11.34 -10.30
C SER A 276 -12.74 -11.45 -10.63
N SER A 277 -12.06 -12.42 -10.00
CA SER A 277 -10.64 -12.72 -10.12
C SER A 277 -10.41 -14.22 -10.29
N ARG A 278 -9.29 -14.57 -10.91
CA ARG A 278 -8.85 -15.93 -11.23
C ARG A 278 -7.52 -16.20 -10.53
N THR A 279 -7.39 -17.38 -9.95
CA THR A 279 -6.10 -17.99 -9.61
C THR A 279 -5.98 -19.25 -10.44
N ILE A 280 -4.94 -19.32 -11.27
CA ILE A 280 -4.71 -20.41 -12.22
C ILE A 280 -3.44 -21.13 -11.80
N LEU A 281 -3.53 -22.43 -11.54
CA LEU A 281 -2.40 -23.31 -11.30
C LEU A 281 -2.10 -24.10 -12.58
N VAL A 282 -0.88 -23.97 -13.10
CA VAL A 282 -0.39 -24.77 -14.23
C VAL A 282 0.66 -25.73 -13.72
N ASP A 283 0.42 -27.03 -13.88
CA ASP A 283 1.34 -28.07 -13.43
C ASP A 283 1.25 -29.31 -14.34
N GLY A 284 2.40 -29.85 -14.74
CA GLY A 284 2.45 -31.01 -15.62
C GLY A 284 2.13 -32.34 -14.95
N ASN A 285 1.92 -32.35 -13.62
CA ASN A 285 1.78 -33.56 -12.79
C ASN A 285 2.91 -34.57 -13.07
N LYS A 286 4.11 -34.04 -13.27
CA LYS A 286 5.33 -34.77 -13.62
C LYS A 286 6.52 -34.13 -12.92
N GLY A 287 7.55 -34.91 -12.61
CA GLY A 287 8.78 -34.38 -12.00
C GLY A 287 9.39 -35.33 -10.96
N GLY A 288 10.66 -35.08 -10.62
CA GLY A 288 11.43 -35.89 -9.67
C GLY A 288 11.13 -35.60 -8.20
N TYR A 289 10.39 -34.52 -7.91
CA TYR A 289 10.05 -34.06 -6.56
C TYR A 289 8.66 -34.53 -6.10
N GLY A 290 8.21 -35.66 -6.63
CA GLY A 290 6.92 -36.27 -6.30
C GLY A 290 5.77 -35.75 -7.15
N ARG A 291 4.71 -36.55 -7.24
CA ARG A 291 3.45 -36.12 -7.86
C ARG A 291 2.68 -35.23 -6.88
N PRO A 292 2.00 -34.18 -7.35
CA PRO A 292 1.17 -33.38 -6.48
C PRO A 292 0.05 -34.23 -5.88
N ASN A 293 -0.11 -34.15 -4.57
CA ASN A 293 -1.18 -34.84 -3.84
C ASN A 293 -2.58 -34.42 -4.28
N TRP A 294 -2.71 -33.20 -4.81
CA TRP A 294 -3.98 -32.68 -5.29
C TRP A 294 -4.45 -33.22 -6.64
N ALA A 295 -3.66 -34.11 -7.27
CA ALA A 295 -4.10 -34.87 -8.44
C ALA A 295 -5.32 -35.77 -8.13
N ASP A 296 -5.57 -36.06 -6.85
CA ASP A 296 -6.84 -36.60 -6.38
C ASP A 296 -7.87 -35.46 -6.20
N ASP A 297 -9.02 -35.57 -6.86
CA ASP A 297 -10.13 -34.62 -6.73
C ASP A 297 -10.71 -34.57 -5.30
N GLN A 298 -10.46 -35.58 -4.47
CA GLN A 298 -10.83 -35.61 -3.05
C GLN A 298 -9.75 -35.04 -2.12
N SER A 299 -8.62 -34.61 -2.65
CA SER A 299 -7.56 -33.98 -1.86
C SER A 299 -8.03 -32.72 -1.13
N PHE A 300 -7.34 -32.39 -0.05
CA PHE A 300 -7.67 -31.21 0.73
C PHE A 300 -7.66 -29.94 -0.12
N PHE A 301 -6.66 -29.76 -0.99
CA PHE A 301 -6.56 -28.57 -1.83
C PHE A 301 -7.80 -28.39 -2.71
N ARG A 302 -8.24 -29.45 -3.37
CA ARG A 302 -9.40 -29.42 -4.26
C ARG A 302 -10.71 -29.14 -3.51
N GLN A 303 -10.83 -29.61 -2.27
CA GLN A 303 -12.00 -29.36 -1.42
C GLN A 303 -11.99 -27.96 -0.78
N ALA A 304 -10.84 -27.46 -0.33
CA ALA A 304 -10.72 -26.16 0.35
C ALA A 304 -10.60 -24.97 -0.61
N TYR A 305 -10.07 -25.21 -1.82
CA TYR A 305 -9.87 -24.21 -2.88
C TYR A 305 -10.43 -24.70 -4.23
N PRO A 306 -11.73 -25.05 -4.28
CA PRO A 306 -12.37 -25.54 -5.51
C PRO A 306 -12.45 -24.49 -6.62
N ASP A 307 -12.22 -23.22 -6.27
CA ASP A 307 -12.24 -22.05 -7.13
C ASP A 307 -10.84 -21.62 -7.62
N VAL A 308 -9.81 -22.43 -7.36
CA VAL A 308 -8.54 -22.35 -8.10
C VAL A 308 -8.68 -23.16 -9.38
N GLU A 309 -8.43 -22.52 -10.51
CA GLU A 309 -8.45 -23.17 -11.82
C GLU A 309 -7.19 -24.01 -11.99
N VAL A 310 -7.34 -25.33 -12.10
CA VAL A 310 -6.21 -26.25 -12.25
C VAL A 310 -6.07 -26.67 -13.71
N LEU A 311 -4.96 -26.26 -14.33
CA LEU A 311 -4.57 -26.64 -15.67
C LEU A 311 -3.46 -27.69 -15.61
N ILE A 312 -3.84 -28.96 -15.79
CA ILE A 312 -2.87 -30.06 -15.88
C ILE A 312 -2.25 -30.05 -17.27
N ALA A 313 -1.11 -29.40 -17.40
CA ALA A 313 -0.38 -29.22 -18.66
C ALA A 313 1.08 -28.86 -18.39
N ASP A 314 1.95 -29.13 -19.37
CA ASP A 314 3.27 -28.52 -19.40
C ASP A 314 3.15 -27.00 -19.48
N THR A 315 4.03 -26.27 -18.78
CA THR A 315 3.99 -24.81 -18.68
C THR A 315 4.00 -24.13 -20.05
N ALA A 316 4.75 -24.65 -21.02
CA ALA A 316 4.74 -24.15 -22.39
C ALA A 316 3.38 -24.30 -23.09
N ASP A 317 2.64 -25.39 -22.82
CA ASP A 317 1.28 -25.56 -23.33
C ASP A 317 0.28 -24.70 -22.56
N GLY A 318 0.48 -24.56 -21.25
CA GLY A 318 -0.28 -23.62 -20.42
C GLY A 318 -0.18 -22.17 -20.91
N ALA A 319 1.03 -21.71 -21.25
CA ALA A 319 1.24 -20.39 -21.83
C ALA A 319 0.45 -20.19 -23.13
N ARG A 320 0.47 -21.18 -24.03
CA ARG A 320 -0.28 -21.13 -25.30
C ARG A 320 -1.79 -21.05 -25.07
N ARG A 321 -2.35 -21.91 -24.20
CA ARG A 321 -3.79 -21.91 -23.91
C ARG A 321 -4.25 -20.59 -23.30
N LEU A 322 -3.47 -20.05 -22.36
CA LEU A 322 -3.76 -18.75 -21.75
C LEU A 322 -3.64 -17.59 -22.76
N ALA A 323 -2.71 -17.69 -23.72
CA ALA A 323 -2.60 -16.74 -24.83
C ALA A 323 -3.84 -16.79 -25.73
N ASP A 324 -4.31 -17.99 -26.10
CA ASP A 324 -5.49 -18.18 -26.94
C ASP A 324 -6.77 -17.66 -26.25
N GLU A 325 -6.83 -17.74 -24.92
CA GLU A 325 -7.89 -17.12 -24.10
C GLU A 325 -7.78 -15.60 -23.97
N GLY A 326 -6.66 -14.99 -24.39
CA GLY A 326 -6.40 -13.55 -24.21
C GLY A 326 -6.17 -13.16 -22.75
N VAL A 327 -5.61 -14.06 -21.94
CA VAL A 327 -5.38 -13.83 -20.50
C VAL A 327 -4.30 -12.78 -20.29
N GLY A 328 -4.61 -11.76 -19.48
CA GLY A 328 -3.65 -10.79 -18.98
C GLY A 328 -3.32 -11.06 -17.52
N ILE A 329 -2.05 -11.38 -17.23
CA ILE A 329 -1.57 -11.79 -15.91
C ILE A 329 -1.13 -10.58 -15.10
N ASP A 330 -1.65 -10.46 -13.87
CA ASP A 330 -1.26 -9.41 -12.92
C ASP A 330 -0.15 -9.89 -11.96
N TYR A 331 -0.13 -11.19 -11.67
CA TYR A 331 0.91 -11.82 -10.85
C TYR A 331 1.25 -13.21 -11.37
N LEU A 332 2.53 -13.46 -11.65
CA LEU A 332 3.06 -14.76 -12.06
C LEU A 332 4.03 -15.29 -10.99
N HIS A 333 3.91 -16.57 -10.64
CA HIS A 333 4.89 -17.30 -9.84
C HIS A 333 5.50 -18.44 -10.66
N ILE A 334 6.82 -18.51 -10.74
CA ILE A 334 7.58 -19.51 -11.50
C ILE A 334 8.32 -20.43 -10.52
N ASP A 335 7.88 -21.69 -10.46
CA ASP A 335 8.42 -22.76 -9.59
C ASP A 335 8.15 -24.18 -10.18
N ALA A 336 8.15 -24.32 -11.52
CA ALA A 336 7.78 -25.59 -12.19
C ALA A 336 8.97 -26.49 -12.51
N ASP A 337 10.07 -25.91 -12.96
CA ASP A 337 11.31 -26.61 -13.30
C ASP A 337 12.46 -25.96 -12.53
N HIS A 338 13.28 -26.78 -11.87
CA HIS A 338 14.36 -26.28 -11.01
C HIS A 338 15.71 -26.14 -11.75
N SER A 339 15.72 -26.33 -13.07
CA SER A 339 16.85 -26.02 -13.94
C SER A 339 16.81 -24.58 -14.46
N LEU A 340 17.99 -24.01 -14.70
CA LEU A 340 18.12 -22.71 -15.36
C LEU A 340 17.35 -22.66 -16.68
N GLU A 341 17.48 -23.70 -17.51
CA GLU A 341 16.87 -23.75 -18.84
C GLU A 341 15.34 -23.74 -18.76
N GLY A 342 14.76 -24.60 -17.91
CA GLY A 342 13.32 -24.71 -17.73
C GLY A 342 12.71 -23.44 -17.13
N ALA A 343 13.26 -22.93 -16.03
CA ALA A 343 12.74 -21.73 -15.39
C ALA A 343 12.85 -20.48 -16.28
N MET A 344 13.93 -20.35 -17.06
CA MET A 344 14.06 -19.26 -18.03
C MET A 344 13.15 -19.45 -19.26
N ALA A 345 12.84 -20.69 -19.65
CA ALA A 345 11.82 -20.95 -20.67
C ALA A 345 10.44 -20.50 -20.18
N ASP A 346 10.07 -20.81 -18.94
CA ASP A 346 8.83 -20.34 -18.33
C ASP A 346 8.75 -18.82 -18.28
N PHE A 347 9.82 -18.17 -17.81
CA PHE A 347 9.91 -16.72 -17.80
C PHE A 347 9.62 -16.15 -19.20
N ARG A 348 10.32 -16.61 -20.24
CA ARG A 348 10.15 -16.12 -21.61
C ARG A 348 8.77 -16.42 -22.20
N ASN A 349 8.22 -17.60 -21.94
CA ASN A 349 6.93 -18.03 -22.49
C ASN A 349 5.75 -17.23 -21.92
N TYR A 350 5.84 -16.80 -20.66
CA TYR A 350 4.75 -16.07 -19.99
C TYR A 350 4.88 -14.54 -20.08
N LEU A 351 6.07 -13.97 -20.36
CA LEU A 351 6.26 -12.53 -20.54
C LEU A 351 5.23 -11.85 -21.48
N PRO A 352 4.83 -12.44 -22.63
CA PRO A 352 3.84 -11.83 -23.52
C PRO A 352 2.45 -11.66 -22.90
N LEU A 353 2.11 -12.47 -21.89
CA LEU A 353 0.81 -12.49 -21.20
C LEU A 353 0.74 -11.52 -20.03
N MET A 354 1.86 -10.96 -19.60
CA MET A 354 1.93 -10.07 -18.44
C MET A 354 1.30 -8.71 -18.74
N ARG A 355 0.48 -8.21 -17.81
CA ARG A 355 0.01 -6.81 -17.85
C ARG A 355 1.11 -5.86 -17.38
N ARG A 356 1.08 -4.62 -17.88
CA ARG A 356 1.98 -3.57 -17.40
C ARG A 356 1.81 -3.35 -15.89
N GLY A 357 2.91 -3.25 -15.15
CA GLY A 357 2.91 -3.11 -13.70
C GLY A 357 2.68 -4.42 -12.94
N ALA A 358 2.57 -5.56 -13.65
CA ALA A 358 2.49 -6.87 -13.03
C ALA A 358 3.80 -7.26 -12.35
N LEU A 359 3.71 -8.18 -11.40
CA LEU A 359 4.88 -8.75 -10.72
C LEU A 359 5.09 -10.21 -11.12
N ILE A 360 6.35 -10.62 -11.10
CA ILE A 360 6.76 -12.00 -11.26
C ILE A 360 7.58 -12.38 -10.03
N THR A 361 7.26 -13.49 -9.39
CA THR A 361 8.14 -14.15 -8.43
C THR A 361 8.80 -15.35 -9.08
N PHE A 362 10.12 -15.44 -8.95
CA PHE A 362 10.95 -16.49 -9.51
C PHE A 362 11.60 -17.23 -8.35
N HIS A 363 11.26 -18.50 -8.15
CA HIS A 363 11.67 -19.28 -6.98
C HIS A 363 13.07 -19.90 -7.16
N ASP A 364 13.57 -20.57 -6.12
CA ASP A 364 14.81 -21.33 -6.06
C ASP A 364 16.05 -20.50 -6.38
N THR A 365 16.05 -19.26 -5.89
CA THR A 365 17.13 -18.30 -6.16
C THR A 365 18.29 -18.34 -5.17
N ARG A 366 18.23 -19.19 -4.15
CA ARG A 366 19.36 -19.44 -3.26
C ARG A 366 20.40 -20.30 -3.98
N PRO A 367 21.63 -19.80 -4.15
CA PRO A 367 22.69 -20.59 -4.76
C PRO A 367 22.95 -21.87 -3.95
N HIS A 368 23.08 -22.98 -4.67
CA HIS A 368 23.47 -24.28 -4.10
C HIS A 368 22.54 -24.79 -2.99
N ALA A 369 21.27 -24.40 -2.99
CA ALA A 369 20.27 -24.95 -2.06
C ALA A 369 20.10 -26.48 -2.21
N HIS A 370 20.29 -27.00 -3.43
CA HIS A 370 20.32 -28.42 -3.75
C HIS A 370 21.18 -28.66 -5.01
N GLU A 371 21.83 -29.81 -5.13
CA GLU A 371 22.81 -30.10 -6.20
C GLU A 371 22.21 -30.02 -7.62
N SER A 372 20.94 -30.37 -7.77
CA SER A 372 20.22 -30.37 -9.05
C SER A 372 19.50 -29.05 -9.38
N VAL A 373 19.58 -28.04 -8.50
CA VAL A 373 18.83 -26.79 -8.64
C VAL A 373 19.76 -25.68 -9.17
N THR A 374 19.42 -25.15 -10.35
CA THR A 374 20.24 -24.15 -11.07
C THR A 374 19.47 -22.86 -11.41
N CYS A 375 18.19 -22.75 -11.02
CA CYS A 375 17.34 -21.56 -11.21
C CYS A 375 17.99 -20.26 -10.74
N TRP A 376 18.73 -20.28 -9.64
CA TRP A 376 19.43 -19.10 -9.09
C TRP A 376 20.33 -18.38 -10.10
N GLN A 377 20.84 -19.06 -11.12
CA GLN A 377 21.60 -18.45 -12.21
C GLN A 377 20.74 -17.52 -13.09
N GLY A 378 19.43 -17.78 -13.16
CA GLY A 378 18.47 -17.02 -13.96
C GLY A 378 18.28 -15.59 -13.48
N VAL A 379 18.53 -15.30 -12.18
CA VAL A 379 18.46 -13.93 -11.64
C VAL A 379 19.36 -12.97 -12.42
N GLU A 380 20.59 -13.39 -12.72
CA GLU A 380 21.54 -12.59 -13.48
C GLU A 380 21.19 -12.52 -14.98
N GLU A 381 20.59 -13.57 -15.54
CA GLU A 381 20.09 -13.54 -16.92
C GLU A 381 18.94 -12.54 -17.06
N ILE A 382 17.99 -12.54 -16.12
CA ILE A 382 16.84 -11.64 -16.11
C ILE A 382 17.30 -10.18 -15.95
N ARG A 383 18.30 -9.92 -15.10
CA ARG A 383 18.95 -8.61 -15.00
C ARG A 383 19.60 -8.18 -16.32
N LYS A 384 20.32 -9.07 -17.00
CA LYS A 384 20.93 -8.80 -18.32
C LYS A 384 19.89 -8.54 -19.41
N MET A 385 18.69 -9.08 -19.26
CA MET A 385 17.54 -8.77 -20.13
C MET A 385 16.93 -7.38 -19.84
N GLY A 386 17.43 -6.65 -18.84
CA GLY A 386 17.03 -5.27 -18.52
C GLY A 386 15.90 -5.16 -17.49
N PHE A 387 15.53 -6.23 -16.82
CA PHE A 387 14.48 -6.20 -15.79
C PHE A 387 15.03 -5.75 -14.43
N GLU A 388 14.21 -5.02 -13.69
CA GLU A 388 14.45 -4.72 -12.28
C GLU A 388 14.18 -5.97 -11.44
N VAL A 389 15.19 -6.40 -10.67
CA VAL A 389 15.13 -7.64 -9.87
C VAL A 389 15.59 -7.39 -8.44
N VAL A 390 14.68 -7.59 -7.49
CA VAL A 390 14.98 -7.68 -6.05
C VAL A 390 15.09 -9.15 -5.68
N ASN A 391 16.31 -9.63 -5.41
CA ASN A 391 16.52 -11.03 -5.03
C ASN A 391 16.57 -11.18 -3.50
N LEU A 392 15.73 -12.05 -2.96
CA LEU A 392 15.64 -12.41 -1.55
C LEU A 392 16.10 -13.87 -1.36
N ASP A 393 17.35 -14.16 -1.70
CA ASP A 393 17.96 -15.51 -1.66
C ASP A 393 18.03 -16.13 -0.24
N GLN A 394 17.91 -15.31 0.80
CA GLN A 394 17.83 -15.73 2.19
C GLN A 394 16.44 -16.22 2.61
N LEU A 395 15.39 -15.96 1.83
CA LEU A 395 14.01 -16.31 2.18
C LEU A 395 13.64 -17.70 1.66
N GLY A 396 13.47 -18.71 2.53
CA GLY A 396 13.10 -20.07 2.10
C GLY A 396 14.22 -20.74 1.30
N SER A 397 13.96 -21.15 0.05
CA SER A 397 14.94 -21.58 -0.96
C SER A 397 15.38 -20.41 -1.87
N GLY A 398 15.03 -19.18 -1.51
CA GLY A 398 15.28 -17.97 -2.28
C GLY A 398 14.12 -17.65 -3.22
N VAL A 399 13.80 -16.36 -3.31
CA VAL A 399 12.83 -15.85 -4.29
C VAL A 399 13.30 -14.51 -4.84
N ALA A 400 13.22 -14.31 -6.14
CA ALA A 400 13.39 -13.01 -6.78
C ALA A 400 12.03 -12.40 -7.13
N LEU A 401 11.87 -11.11 -6.84
CA LEU A 401 10.76 -10.30 -7.31
C LEU A 401 11.21 -9.50 -8.53
N ILE A 402 10.42 -9.57 -9.59
CA ILE A 402 10.71 -8.94 -10.87
C ILE A 402 9.53 -8.06 -11.25
N LYS A 403 9.79 -6.80 -11.56
CA LYS A 403 8.77 -5.86 -12.03
C LYS A 403 8.62 -5.97 -13.54
N PHE A 404 7.41 -6.22 -14.02
CA PHE A 404 7.12 -6.18 -15.45
C PHE A 404 6.64 -4.79 -15.87
N ASP A 405 7.60 -4.00 -16.37
CA ASP A 405 7.32 -2.80 -17.16
C ASP A 405 7.98 -3.00 -18.52
N ARG A 406 7.19 -3.18 -19.59
CA ARG A 406 7.77 -3.27 -20.94
C ARG A 406 8.64 -2.02 -21.19
N PRO A 407 9.85 -2.16 -21.74
CA PRO A 407 10.56 -1.00 -22.27
C PRO A 407 9.68 -0.31 -23.32
N VAL A 408 9.58 1.01 -23.24
CA VAL A 408 9.00 1.82 -24.33
C VAL A 408 9.85 1.54 -25.57
N PRO A 409 9.27 1.12 -26.72
CA PRO A 409 10.03 0.95 -27.94
C PRO A 409 10.74 2.27 -28.28
N THR A 410 12.06 2.22 -28.45
CA THR A 410 12.92 3.37 -28.76
C THR A 410 12.68 3.98 -30.14
N ASP A 411 11.75 3.45 -30.94
CA ASP A 411 11.51 3.86 -32.33
C ASP A 411 10.46 4.97 -32.50
N GLN A 412 10.13 5.74 -31.45
CA GLN A 412 9.30 6.95 -31.58
C GLN A 412 9.92 8.22 -30.96
N ALA A 413 11.24 8.22 -30.78
CA ALA A 413 12.01 9.45 -30.55
C ALA A 413 12.92 9.71 -31.77
N GLY A 414 12.29 10.13 -32.86
CA GLY A 414 12.94 10.62 -34.08
C GLY A 414 12.26 11.90 -34.54
#